data_AF-A0A0E3KZ42-F1
#
_entry.id   AF-A0A0E3KZ42-F1
#
_cell.length_a   1.000
_cell.length_b   1.000
_cell.length_c   1.000
_cell.angle_alpha   90.00
_cell.angle_beta   90.00
_cell.angle_gamma   90.00
#
_symmetry.space_group_name_H-M   'P 1'
#
loop_
_entity.id
_entity.type
_entity.pdbx_description
1 polymer ?
#
loop_
_entity_poly.entity_id
_entity_poly.type
_entity_poly.pdbx_seq_one_letter_code
_entity_poly.pdbx_strand_id
1 'polypeptide(L)'
;MTTINEAFRMFLDEQEASLKPDVFLDFEDVILLYEEFLEFSAEDSFSEEDRELYYVQHEHENKSYCDIFSPEHLTPYGIKSFLDDYVVEVGGGKKLVGTAARVLEKFFEWALEKGLIDEKAFEVNSELLRKYKKRY
;
A
#
# COMPACT_ATOMS: atom_id res chain seq x y z
N MET A 1 -1.63 17.76 -2.20
CA MET A 1 -2.04 16.35 -2.07
C MET A 1 -0.75 15.56 -1.99
N THR A 2 -0.59 14.73 -0.95
CA THR A 2 0.57 13.82 -0.87
C THR A 2 0.23 12.58 -1.68
N THR A 3 1.11 12.23 -2.61
CA THR A 3 0.96 11.02 -3.43
C THR A 3 1.27 9.76 -2.62
N ILE A 4 0.91 8.58 -3.12
CA ILE A 4 1.26 7.30 -2.49
C ILE A 4 2.78 7.15 -2.39
N ASN A 5 3.52 7.47 -3.47
CA ASN A 5 4.98 7.41 -3.50
C ASN A 5 5.62 8.33 -2.44
N GLU A 6 5.17 9.59 -2.37
CA GLU A 6 5.63 10.51 -1.32
C GLU A 6 5.29 10.01 0.09
N ALA A 7 4.10 9.45 0.29
CA ALA A 7 3.68 8.91 1.58
C ALA A 7 4.53 7.69 1.99
N PHE A 8 4.80 6.77 1.06
CA PHE A 8 5.66 5.61 1.31
C PHE A 8 7.09 6.02 1.64
N ARG A 9 7.66 6.97 0.89
CA ARG A 9 9.01 7.50 1.20
C ARG A 9 9.06 8.13 2.60
N MET A 10 8.12 9.02 2.91
CA MET A 10 8.04 9.67 4.22
C MET A 10 7.86 8.65 5.36
N PHE A 11 7.03 7.63 5.14
CA PHE A 11 6.83 6.55 6.10
C PHE A 11 8.11 5.76 6.34
N LEU A 12 8.78 5.32 5.27
CA LEU A 12 10.03 4.55 5.35
C LEU A 12 11.16 5.36 5.99
N ASP A 13 11.32 6.65 5.65
CA ASP A 13 12.31 7.54 6.27
C ASP A 13 12.12 7.61 7.80
N GLU A 14 10.87 7.72 8.27
CA GLU A 14 10.55 7.74 9.71
C GLU A 14 10.74 6.37 10.38
N GLN A 15 10.48 5.27 9.65
CA GLN A 15 10.71 3.92 10.15
C GLN A 15 12.20 3.59 10.23
N GLU A 16 13.01 3.97 9.25
CA GLU A 16 14.47 3.73 9.24
C GLU A 16 15.14 4.39 10.45
N ALA A 17 14.71 5.60 10.81
CA ALA A 17 15.23 6.33 11.95
C ALA A 17 14.89 5.69 13.32
N SER A 18 13.87 4.82 13.37
CA SER A 18 13.31 4.31 14.63
C SER A 18 13.40 2.79 14.81
N LEU A 19 13.48 2.03 13.72
CA LEU A 19 13.51 0.57 13.72
C LEU A 19 14.93 0.01 13.69
N LYS A 20 15.06 -1.27 14.05
CA LYS A 20 16.29 -2.02 13.83
C LYS A 20 16.45 -2.34 12.34
N PRO A 21 17.68 -2.46 11.81
CA PRO A 21 17.90 -2.70 10.39
C PRO A 21 17.17 -3.92 9.83
N ASP A 22 17.14 -5.03 10.57
CA ASP A 22 16.44 -6.26 10.16
C ASP A 22 14.93 -6.08 10.05
N VAL A 23 14.34 -5.28 10.95
CA VAL A 23 12.91 -4.97 10.92
C VAL A 23 12.60 -3.93 9.84
N PHE A 24 13.50 -2.97 9.61
CA PHE A 24 13.34 -1.98 8.54
C PHE A 24 13.35 -2.64 7.16
N LEU A 25 14.23 -3.62 6.92
CA LEU A 25 14.25 -4.37 5.67
C LEU A 25 12.91 -5.06 5.38
N ASP A 26 12.24 -5.63 6.40
CA ASP A 26 10.88 -6.17 6.22
C ASP A 26 9.88 -5.09 5.74
N PHE A 27 10.04 -3.84 6.17
CA PHE A 27 9.15 -2.74 5.78
C PHE A 27 9.46 -2.28 4.36
N GLU A 28 10.73 -2.07 4.04
CA GLU A 28 11.19 -1.68 2.70
C GLU A 28 10.77 -2.73 1.66
N ASP A 29 11.03 -4.02 1.91
CA ASP A 29 10.67 -5.11 1.00
C ASP A 29 9.16 -5.19 0.75
N VAL A 30 8.34 -5.03 1.80
CA VAL A 30 6.87 -5.07 1.65
C VAL A 30 6.35 -3.86 0.89
N ILE A 31 6.85 -2.65 1.20
CA ILE A 31 6.38 -1.44 0.55
C ILE A 31 6.76 -1.47 -0.94
N LEU A 32 7.98 -1.89 -1.27
CA LEU A 32 8.41 -2.07 -2.65
C LEU A 32 7.52 -3.09 -3.38
N LEU A 33 7.28 -4.25 -2.77
CA LEU A 33 6.42 -5.28 -3.37
C LEU A 33 4.98 -4.79 -3.57
N TYR A 34 4.49 -3.95 -2.66
CA TYR A 34 3.15 -3.37 -2.77
C TYR A 34 3.07 -2.28 -3.84
N GLU A 35 4.10 -1.44 -3.98
CA GLU A 35 4.22 -0.50 -5.11
C GLU A 35 4.20 -1.22 -6.46
N GLU A 36 4.98 -2.30 -6.59
CA GLU A 36 4.99 -3.13 -7.80
C GLU A 36 3.58 -3.68 -8.10
N PHE A 37 2.91 -4.24 -7.08
CA PHE A 37 1.52 -4.70 -7.23
C PHE A 37 0.58 -3.60 -7.71
N LEU A 38 0.66 -2.40 -7.12
CA LEU A 38 -0.21 -1.28 -7.49
C LEU A 38 0.00 -0.89 -8.95
N GLU A 39 1.23 -0.89 -9.43
CA GLU A 39 1.52 -0.56 -10.83
C GLU A 39 0.93 -1.59 -11.81
N PHE A 40 0.88 -2.88 -11.43
CA PHE A 40 0.35 -3.93 -12.29
C PHE A 40 -1.16 -4.16 -12.17
N SER A 41 -1.78 -3.78 -11.06
CA SER A 41 -3.13 -4.25 -10.71
C SER A 41 -4.07 -3.16 -10.22
N ALA A 42 -3.62 -1.93 -10.00
CA ALA A 42 -4.50 -0.88 -9.48
C ALA A 42 -5.62 -0.51 -10.47
N GLU A 43 -5.39 -0.60 -11.78
CA GLU A 43 -6.38 -0.27 -12.83
C GLU A 43 -7.71 -1.04 -12.71
N ASP A 44 -7.66 -2.25 -12.15
CA ASP A 44 -8.84 -3.09 -11.93
C ASP A 44 -9.80 -2.51 -10.88
N SER A 45 -9.31 -1.58 -10.06
CA SER A 45 -10.06 -0.94 -8.97
C SER A 45 -10.57 0.47 -9.30
N PHE A 46 -10.23 1.01 -10.47
CA PHE A 46 -10.55 2.40 -10.83
C PHE A 46 -12.04 2.63 -11.07
N SER A 47 -12.51 3.81 -10.67
CA SER A 47 -13.72 4.40 -11.22
C SER A 47 -13.51 4.81 -12.69
N GLU A 48 -14.59 5.20 -13.38
CA GLU A 48 -14.47 5.73 -14.75
C GLU A 48 -13.66 7.03 -14.74
N GLU A 49 -13.87 7.88 -13.72
CA GLU A 49 -13.14 9.13 -13.53
C GLU A 49 -11.64 8.90 -13.24
N ASP A 50 -11.31 7.91 -12.39
CA ASP A 50 -9.93 7.57 -12.06
C ASP A 50 -9.18 6.99 -13.27
N ARG A 51 -9.88 6.23 -14.13
CA ARG A 51 -9.31 5.76 -15.40
C ARG A 51 -8.93 6.93 -16.28
N GLU A 52 -9.85 7.85 -16.53
CA GLU A 52 -9.54 9.01 -17.38
C GLU A 52 -8.37 9.83 -16.83
N LEU A 53 -8.35 10.07 -15.51
CA LEU A 53 -7.24 10.76 -14.85
C LEU A 53 -5.91 10.03 -15.04
N TYR A 54 -5.91 8.72 -14.81
CA TYR A 54 -4.73 7.89 -14.95
C TYR A 54 -4.22 7.87 -16.40
N TYR A 55 -5.09 7.62 -17.38
CA TYR A 55 -4.71 7.63 -18.80
C TYR A 55 -4.06 8.97 -19.21
N VAL A 56 -4.67 10.10 -18.82
CA VAL A 56 -4.12 11.42 -19.16
C VAL A 56 -2.74 11.63 -18.52
N GLN A 57 -2.57 11.33 -17.24
CA GLN A 57 -1.29 11.57 -16.57
C GLN A 57 -0.21 10.54 -16.92
N HIS A 58 -0.58 9.27 -17.08
CA HIS A 58 0.33 8.21 -17.47
C HIS A 58 0.82 8.40 -18.91
N GLU A 59 -0.07 8.63 -19.89
CA GLU A 59 0.35 8.79 -21.29
C GLU A 59 1.16 10.08 -21.55
N HIS A 60 0.81 11.19 -20.89
CA HIS A 60 1.44 12.48 -21.16
C HIS A 60 2.66 12.78 -20.28
N GLU A 61 2.69 12.28 -19.05
CA GLU A 61 3.71 12.63 -18.06
C GLU A 61 4.54 11.43 -17.59
N ASN A 62 4.24 10.21 -18.07
CA ASN A 62 4.92 8.97 -17.70
C ASN A 62 4.98 8.77 -16.17
N LYS A 63 3.87 9.08 -15.50
CA LYS A 63 3.69 8.93 -14.06
C LYS A 63 3.08 7.57 -13.74
N SER A 64 3.60 6.91 -12.71
CA SER A 64 3.06 5.66 -12.17
C SER A 64 1.75 5.89 -11.40
N TYR A 65 1.04 4.80 -11.07
CA TYR A 65 -0.14 4.89 -10.21
C TYR A 65 0.18 5.60 -8.88
N CYS A 66 1.32 5.24 -8.28
CA CYS A 66 1.76 5.78 -7.00
C CYS A 66 2.13 7.27 -7.05
N ASP A 67 2.43 7.81 -8.24
CA ASP A 67 2.73 9.23 -8.46
C ASP A 67 1.47 10.08 -8.72
N ILE A 68 0.36 9.44 -9.08
CA ILE A 68 -0.89 10.11 -9.45
C ILE A 68 -1.84 10.18 -8.27
N PHE A 69 -1.99 9.06 -7.55
CA PHE A 69 -3.02 8.90 -6.54
C PHE A 69 -2.47 9.11 -5.13
N SER A 70 -3.39 9.42 -4.20
CA SER A 70 -3.11 9.58 -2.77
C SER A 70 -3.39 8.29 -1.99
N PRO A 71 -2.91 8.15 -0.74
CA PRO A 71 -3.17 6.99 0.11
C PRO A 71 -4.65 6.63 0.31
N GLU A 72 -5.57 7.58 0.13
CA GLU A 72 -7.03 7.33 0.16
C GLU A 72 -7.51 6.36 -0.93
N HIS A 73 -6.76 6.23 -2.03
CA HIS A 73 -7.09 5.32 -3.12
C HIS A 73 -6.64 3.88 -2.83
N LEU A 74 -5.98 3.64 -1.69
CA LEU A 74 -5.63 2.29 -1.25
C LEU A 74 -6.85 1.62 -0.61
N THR A 75 -7.50 0.77 -1.41
CA THR A 75 -8.77 0.15 -1.03
C THR A 75 -8.60 -1.21 -0.36
N PRO A 76 -9.59 -1.63 0.45
CA PRO A 76 -9.59 -2.98 1.04
C PRO A 76 -9.57 -4.09 -0.01
N TYR A 77 -10.18 -3.85 -1.17
CA TYR A 77 -10.15 -4.81 -2.28
C TYR A 77 -8.73 -5.00 -2.81
N GLY A 78 -8.02 -3.90 -3.09
CA GLY A 78 -6.62 -3.94 -3.54
C GLY A 78 -5.70 -4.61 -2.54
N ILE A 79 -5.83 -4.27 -1.25
CA ILE A 79 -5.05 -4.93 -0.17
C ILE A 79 -5.35 -6.44 -0.11
N LYS A 80 -6.61 -6.83 -0.25
CA LYS A 80 -6.99 -8.24 -0.23
C LYS A 80 -6.35 -9.00 -1.40
N SER A 81 -6.44 -8.45 -2.62
CA SER A 81 -5.86 -9.08 -3.81
C SER A 81 -4.33 -9.17 -3.72
N PHE A 82 -3.69 -8.12 -3.21
CA PHE A 82 -2.26 -8.16 -2.91
C PHE A 82 -1.89 -9.33 -1.97
N LEU A 83 -2.58 -9.46 -0.84
CA LEU A 83 -2.23 -10.44 0.20
C LEU A 83 -2.63 -11.88 -0.16
N ASP A 84 -3.76 -12.10 -0.83
CA ASP A 84 -4.25 -13.43 -1.20
C ASP A 84 -3.65 -13.95 -2.50
N ASP A 85 -3.44 -13.06 -3.48
CA ASP A 85 -3.11 -13.43 -4.85
C ASP A 85 -1.65 -13.07 -5.16
N TYR A 86 -1.32 -11.78 -5.21
CA TYR A 86 -0.02 -11.31 -5.69
C TYR A 86 1.16 -11.82 -4.86
N VAL A 87 1.10 -11.68 -3.53
CA VAL A 87 2.15 -12.18 -2.63
C VAL A 87 2.36 -13.68 -2.82
N VAL A 88 1.30 -14.45 -3.05
CA VAL A 88 1.40 -15.90 -3.27
C VAL A 88 2.01 -16.21 -4.64
N GLU A 89 1.63 -15.46 -5.68
CA GLU A 89 2.14 -15.61 -7.05
C GLU A 89 3.63 -15.36 -7.16
N VAL A 90 4.17 -14.37 -6.45
CA VAL A 90 5.63 -14.10 -6.39
C VAL A 90 6.39 -15.09 -5.50
N GLY A 91 5.74 -16.15 -5.02
CA GLY A 91 6.34 -17.20 -4.19
C GLY A 91 6.35 -16.90 -2.69
N GLY A 92 5.63 -15.87 -2.25
CA GLY A 92 5.47 -15.51 -0.86
C GLY A 92 4.71 -16.57 -0.05
N GLY A 93 5.31 -17.02 1.05
CA GLY A 93 4.64 -17.92 1.98
C GLY A 93 3.75 -17.17 2.98
N LYS A 94 3.02 -17.94 3.81
CA LYS A 94 2.18 -17.43 4.91
C LYS A 94 2.88 -16.40 5.80
N LYS A 95 4.18 -16.61 6.07
CA LYS A 95 5.00 -15.69 6.86
C LYS A 95 5.09 -14.31 6.19
N LEU A 96 5.34 -14.26 4.88
CA LEU A 96 5.41 -12.99 4.15
C LEU A 96 4.06 -12.29 4.12
N VAL A 97 2.96 -13.02 3.93
CA VAL A 97 1.60 -12.46 4.01
C VAL A 97 1.34 -11.83 5.38
N GLY A 98 1.74 -12.49 6.47
CA GLY A 98 1.63 -11.95 7.83
C GLY A 98 2.49 -10.70 8.05
N THR A 99 3.74 -10.71 7.56
CA THR A 99 4.63 -9.54 7.60
C THR A 99 4.05 -8.38 6.79
N ALA A 100 3.57 -8.64 5.57
CA ALA A 100 2.97 -7.65 4.70
C ALA A 100 1.74 -7.00 5.34
N ALA A 101 0.85 -7.81 5.90
CA ALA A 101 -0.32 -7.31 6.63
C ALA A 101 0.06 -6.43 7.83
N ARG A 102 1.15 -6.76 8.55
CA ARG A 102 1.66 -5.95 9.67
C ARG A 102 2.21 -4.61 9.19
N VAL A 103 3.02 -4.61 8.13
CA VAL A 103 3.64 -3.38 7.60
C VAL A 103 2.57 -2.44 7.04
N LEU A 104 1.61 -2.96 6.27
CA LEU A 104 0.51 -2.15 5.75
C LEU A 104 -0.35 -1.58 6.88
N GLU A 105 -0.65 -2.34 7.94
CA GLU A 105 -1.39 -1.79 9.09
C GLU A 105 -0.62 -0.63 9.74
N LYS A 106 0.70 -0.76 9.89
CA LYS A 106 1.55 0.32 10.41
C LYS A 106 1.58 1.54 9.51
N PHE A 107 1.58 1.33 8.19
CA PHE A 107 1.46 2.42 7.23
C PHE A 107 0.12 3.15 7.37
N PHE A 108 -1.00 2.43 7.47
CA PHE A 108 -2.32 3.06 7.64
C PHE A 108 -2.46 3.79 9.00
N GLU A 109 -1.91 3.23 10.08
CA GLU A 109 -1.84 3.92 11.37
C GLU A 109 -1.07 5.26 11.24
N TRP A 110 0.11 5.21 10.62
CA TRP A 110 0.93 6.39 10.37
C TRP A 110 0.23 7.41 9.45
N ALA A 111 -0.40 6.95 8.37
CA ALA A 111 -1.09 7.80 7.41
C ALA A 111 -2.28 8.54 8.07
N LEU A 112 -3.01 7.87 8.97
CA LEU A 112 -4.07 8.50 9.76
C LEU A 112 -3.47 9.57 10.70
N GLU A 113 -2.38 9.26 11.41
CA GLU A 113 -1.71 10.22 12.31
C GLU A 113 -1.22 11.48 11.57
N LYS A 114 -0.79 11.33 10.31
CA LYS A 114 -0.38 12.44 9.44
C LYS A 114 -1.55 13.15 8.75
N GLY A 115 -2.78 12.66 8.90
CA GLY A 115 -3.97 13.20 8.25
C GLY A 115 -3.98 13.01 6.73
N LEU A 116 -3.30 11.96 6.22
CA LEU A 116 -3.27 11.61 4.81
C LEU A 116 -4.48 10.77 4.38
N ILE A 117 -5.14 10.14 5.35
CA ILE A 117 -6.39 9.39 5.18
C ILE A 117 -7.39 9.77 6.28
N ASP A 118 -8.67 9.55 6.02
CA ASP A 118 -9.72 9.68 7.04
C ASP A 118 -9.87 8.43 7.94
N GLU A 119 -10.61 8.59 9.05
CA GLU A 119 -10.86 7.51 10.01
C GLU A 119 -11.59 6.32 9.38
N LYS A 120 -12.48 6.57 8.40
CA LYS A 120 -13.27 5.52 7.76
C LYS A 120 -12.38 4.66 6.84
N ALA A 121 -11.52 5.28 6.04
CA ALA A 121 -10.53 4.59 5.23
C ALA A 121 -9.58 3.79 6.11
N PHE A 122 -9.11 4.36 7.22
CA PHE A 122 -8.30 3.65 8.20
C PHE A 122 -9.02 2.43 8.79
N GLU A 123 -10.25 2.58 9.27
CA GLU A 123 -11.01 1.51 9.93
C GLU A 123 -11.22 0.31 9.00
N VAL A 124 -11.72 0.53 7.78
CA VAL A 124 -12.05 -0.57 6.85
C VAL A 124 -10.78 -1.32 6.43
N ASN A 125 -9.69 -0.61 6.14
CA ASN A 125 -8.41 -1.22 5.78
C ASN A 125 -7.79 -1.99 6.96
N SER A 126 -7.82 -1.41 8.16
CA SER A 126 -7.29 -2.03 9.38
C SER A 126 -8.07 -3.28 9.78
N GLU A 127 -9.40 -3.27 9.67
CA GLU A 127 -10.21 -4.45 9.94
C GLU A 127 -9.87 -5.64 9.04
N LEU A 128 -9.60 -5.38 7.76
CA LEU A 128 -9.13 -6.40 6.82
C LEU A 128 -7.77 -6.94 7.26
N LEU A 129 -6.77 -6.06 7.46
CA LEU A 129 -5.39 -6.43 7.79
C LEU A 129 -5.29 -7.23 9.09
N ARG A 130 -6.11 -6.90 10.10
CA ARG A 130 -6.21 -7.67 11.35
C ARG A 130 -6.64 -9.12 11.15
N LYS A 131 -7.44 -9.43 10.12
CA LYS A 131 -7.83 -10.82 9.80
C LYS A 131 -6.63 -11.62 9.29
N TYR A 132 -5.76 -11.00 8.49
CA TYR A 132 -4.55 -11.64 7.95
C TYR A 132 -3.51 -11.89 9.04
N LYS A 133 -3.30 -10.93 9.94
CA LYS A 133 -2.40 -11.10 11.11
C LYS A 133 -2.84 -12.19 12.09
N LYS A 134 -4.14 -12.50 12.18
CA LYS A 134 -4.64 -13.58 13.04
C LYS A 134 -4.52 -14.95 12.39
N ARG A 135 -4.45 -14.99 11.05
CA ARG A 135 -4.46 -16.21 10.25
C ARG A 135 -3.05 -16.78 10.07
N TYR A 136 -2.02 -15.95 10.20
CA TYR A 136 -0.61 -16.24 9.92
C TYR A 136 0.30 -15.73 11.01
#